data_AF-M6KBJ6-F1
#
_entry.id   AF-M6KBJ6-F1
#
_cell.length_a   1.000
_cell.length_b   1.000
_cell.length_c   1.000
_cell.angle_alpha   90.00
_cell.angle_beta   90.00
_cell.angle_gamma   90.00
#
_symmetry.space_group_name_H-M   'P 1'
#
loop_
_entity.id
_entity.type
_entity.pdbx_description
1 polymer ?
#
loop_
_entity_poly.entity_id
_entity_poly.type
_entity_poly.pdbx_seq_one_letter_code
_entity_poly.pdbx_strand_id
1 'polypeptide(L)'
;MNAESIGNISNIQKIEYSKLKKKPEGETPSEPILETVDDDAKVAQILFVDGKRYKLQHPGNRKALRWRQESISLTEGLNQDKLLDKFFKFCVKPVEHTFEPTLDVVEPNHVEVWLYIANRFLKWELE
;
A
#
# COMPACT_ATOMS: atom_id res chain seq x y z
N MET A 1 -46.21 2.69 -30.73
CA MET A 1 -45.13 1.95 -31.43
C MET A 1 -43.84 2.44 -30.79
N ASN A 2 -43.36 1.77 -29.74
CA ASN A 2 -42.34 0.71 -29.77
C ASN A 2 -41.05 1.17 -30.46
N ALA A 3 -39.84 0.93 -30.00
CA ALA A 3 -39.18 0.52 -28.76
C ALA A 3 -37.68 0.45 -29.18
N GLU A 4 -36.73 0.81 -28.32
CA GLU A 4 -35.33 0.32 -28.26
C GLU A 4 -34.53 1.30 -27.37
N SER A 5 -34.28 1.05 -26.09
CA SER A 5 -33.48 0.00 -25.42
C SER A 5 -32.03 0.43 -25.16
N ILE A 6 -31.78 0.79 -23.90
CA ILE A 6 -30.68 0.42 -22.98
C ILE A 6 -29.25 0.33 -23.56
N GLY A 7 -28.32 1.08 -22.94
CA GLY A 7 -26.88 0.80 -23.03
C GLY A 7 -26.11 1.37 -21.84
N ASN A 8 -25.90 0.53 -20.82
CA ASN A 8 -25.07 0.80 -19.63
C ASN A 8 -23.68 1.32 -20.00
N ILE A 9 -23.25 2.45 -19.40
CA ILE A 9 -21.83 2.82 -19.40
C ILE A 9 -21.18 2.12 -18.19
N SER A 10 -20.87 0.84 -18.37
CA SER A 10 -19.98 0.09 -17.49
C SER A 10 -18.62 -0.01 -18.18
N ASN A 11 -17.82 1.06 -18.10
CA ASN A 11 -16.44 1.02 -18.59
C ASN A 11 -15.50 0.65 -17.42
N ILE A 12 -15.64 -0.60 -16.96
CA ILE A 12 -14.65 -1.23 -16.09
C ILE A 12 -13.68 -1.92 -17.03
N GLN A 13 -12.51 -1.31 -17.27
CA GLN A 13 -11.40 -2.01 -17.88
C GLN A 13 -10.87 -3.01 -16.83
N LYS A 14 -11.34 -4.26 -16.95
CA LYS A 14 -10.66 -5.42 -16.38
C LYS A 14 -9.26 -5.47 -17.00
N ILE A 15 -8.27 -4.93 -16.32
CA ILE A 15 -6.89 -5.29 -16.61
C ILE A 15 -6.68 -6.66 -15.97
N GLU A 16 -6.74 -7.67 -16.84
CA GLU A 16 -6.63 -9.08 -16.55
C GLU A 16 -5.15 -9.44 -16.32
N TYR A 17 -4.69 -9.41 -15.06
CA TYR A 17 -3.41 -10.02 -14.68
C TYR A 17 -3.61 -11.51 -14.40
N SER A 18 -3.86 -12.28 -15.45
CA SER A 18 -3.86 -13.74 -15.40
C SER A 18 -2.42 -14.28 -15.42
N LYS A 19 -1.83 -14.44 -14.22
CA LYS A 19 -0.88 -15.50 -13.82
C LYS A 19 -0.17 -15.17 -12.50
N LEU A 20 -0.90 -15.18 -11.39
CA LEU A 20 -0.30 -15.55 -10.11
C LEU A 20 -0.95 -16.85 -9.67
N LYS A 21 -0.11 -17.90 -9.62
CA LYS A 21 -0.47 -19.23 -9.16
C LYS A 21 -1.25 -19.09 -7.85
N LYS A 22 -2.38 -19.78 -7.72
CA LYS A 22 -2.96 -20.11 -6.40
C LYS A 22 -1.83 -20.74 -5.57
N LYS A 23 -1.16 -19.95 -4.74
CA LYS A 23 -0.27 -20.48 -3.70
C LYS A 23 -1.15 -20.93 -2.53
N PRO A 24 -0.78 -22.04 -1.87
CA PRO A 24 -1.60 -22.62 -0.82
C PRO A 24 -1.74 -21.64 0.34
N GLU A 25 -2.92 -21.65 0.96
CA GLU A 25 -3.15 -20.99 2.24
C GLU A 25 -2.07 -21.45 3.24
N GLY A 26 -1.18 -20.54 3.64
CA GLY A 26 -0.17 -20.80 4.68
C GLY A 26 1.27 -20.36 4.41
N GLU A 27 1.64 -19.99 3.18
CA GLU A 27 3.00 -19.48 2.91
C GLU A 27 3.03 -17.94 2.93
N THR A 28 3.66 -17.37 3.95
CA THR A 28 4.04 -15.95 3.99
C THR A 28 4.97 -15.63 2.82
N PRO A 29 4.70 -14.60 2.02
CA PRO A 29 5.55 -14.28 0.89
C PRO A 29 6.88 -13.69 1.36
N SER A 30 7.96 -13.98 0.63
CA SER A 30 9.30 -13.44 0.94
C SER A 30 9.42 -11.94 0.67
N GLU A 31 8.55 -11.40 -0.18
CA GLU A 31 8.46 -9.98 -0.53
C GLU A 31 6.97 -9.57 -0.54
N PRO A 32 6.64 -8.30 -0.26
CA PRO A 32 5.29 -7.80 -0.36
C PRO A 32 4.75 -7.95 -1.79
N ILE A 33 3.54 -8.47 -1.92
CA ILE A 33 2.88 -8.66 -3.21
C ILE A 33 1.89 -7.53 -3.41
N LEU A 34 2.02 -6.77 -4.49
CA LEU A 34 1.02 -5.80 -4.93
C LEU A 34 -0.16 -6.55 -5.56
N GLU A 35 -1.31 -6.55 -4.89
CA GLU A 35 -2.52 -7.24 -5.35
C GLU A 35 -3.32 -6.36 -6.31
N THR A 36 -3.55 -5.09 -5.94
CA THR A 36 -4.27 -4.12 -6.78
C THR A 36 -3.71 -2.71 -6.59
N VAL A 37 -3.82 -1.88 -7.64
CA VAL A 37 -3.55 -0.45 -7.60
C VAL A 37 -4.62 0.27 -8.40
N ASP A 38 -5.10 1.38 -7.88
CA ASP A 38 -6.04 2.28 -8.58
C ASP A 38 -5.32 3.04 -9.70
N ASP A 39 -6.06 3.51 -10.72
CA ASP A 39 -5.50 4.16 -11.91
C ASP A 39 -4.66 5.41 -11.58
N ASP A 40 -5.01 6.09 -10.48
CA ASP A 40 -4.30 7.26 -9.96
C ASP A 40 -3.16 6.91 -8.96
N ALA A 41 -2.89 5.63 -8.72
CA ALA A 41 -1.95 5.10 -7.70
C ALA A 41 -2.18 5.64 -6.28
N LYS A 42 -3.36 6.21 -5.99
CA LYS A 42 -3.73 6.77 -4.68
C LYS A 42 -4.13 5.70 -3.69
N VAL A 43 -4.55 4.53 -4.18
CA VAL A 43 -4.97 3.40 -3.38
C VAL A 43 -4.30 2.16 -3.92
N ALA A 44 -3.71 1.35 -3.03
CA ALA A 44 -3.16 0.05 -3.37
C ALA A 44 -3.61 -0.99 -2.34
N GLN A 45 -3.70 -2.25 -2.74
CA GLN A 45 -3.82 -3.37 -1.81
C GLN A 45 -2.58 -4.24 -1.93
N ILE A 46 -2.02 -4.61 -0.78
CA ILE A 46 -0.82 -5.44 -0.68
C ILE A 46 -1.10 -6.65 0.20
N LEU A 47 -0.51 -7.79 -0.16
CA LEU A 47 -0.27 -8.91 0.76
C LEU A 47 1.15 -8.75 1.31
N PHE A 48 1.27 -8.45 2.60
CA PHE A 48 2.54 -8.20 3.23
C PHE A 48 3.25 -9.51 3.63
N VAL A 49 4.54 -9.42 3.96
CA VAL A 49 5.39 -10.57 4.29
C VAL A 49 4.97 -11.32 5.55
N ASP A 50 4.13 -10.71 6.39
CA ASP A 50 3.50 -11.37 7.55
C ASP A 50 2.23 -12.16 7.18
N GLY A 51 1.91 -12.25 5.88
CA GLY A 51 0.73 -12.93 5.35
C GLY A 51 -0.58 -12.13 5.52
N LYS A 52 -0.53 -10.89 6.01
CA LYS A 52 -1.71 -10.04 6.19
C LYS A 52 -1.92 -9.09 5.01
N ARG A 53 -3.18 -8.76 4.74
CA ARG A 53 -3.56 -7.85 3.65
C ARG A 53 -3.76 -6.43 4.17
N TYR A 54 -3.19 -5.46 3.46
CA TYR A 54 -3.32 -4.06 3.81
C TYR A 54 -3.78 -3.25 2.62
N LYS A 55 -4.66 -2.28 2.88
CA LYS A 55 -4.99 -1.21 1.96
C LYS A 55 -4.09 -0.02 2.29
N LEU A 56 -3.35 0.43 1.29
CA LEU A 56 -2.57 1.66 1.33
C LEU A 56 -3.38 2.80 0.72
N GLN A 57 -3.42 3.95 1.39
CA GLN A 57 -4.06 5.17 0.90
C GLN A 57 -3.10 6.35 0.94
N HIS A 58 -2.86 6.96 -0.21
CA HIS A 58 -1.89 8.04 -0.36
C HIS A 58 -2.40 9.30 0.35
N PRO A 59 -1.56 9.97 1.17
CA PRO A 59 -2.00 11.10 2.00
C PRO A 59 -2.11 12.42 1.22
N GLY A 60 -1.77 12.39 -0.08
CA GLY A 60 -1.68 13.55 -0.96
C GLY A 60 -0.28 14.18 -0.96
N ASN A 61 0.07 14.82 -2.07
CA ASN A 61 1.45 15.25 -2.39
C ASN A 61 2.06 16.16 -1.34
N ARG A 62 1.27 17.12 -0.81
CA ARG A 62 1.77 18.07 0.20
C ARG A 62 2.16 17.37 1.50
N LYS A 63 1.35 16.41 1.96
CA LYS A 63 1.66 15.64 3.19
C LYS A 63 2.84 14.71 2.94
N ALA A 64 2.82 13.97 1.82
CA ALA A 64 3.89 13.06 1.45
C ALA A 64 5.25 13.77 1.35
N LEU A 65 5.31 14.92 0.66
CA LEU A 65 6.53 15.73 0.56
C LEU A 65 7.02 16.20 1.93
N ARG A 66 6.11 16.73 2.76
CA ARG A 66 6.44 17.22 4.10
C ARG A 66 7.01 16.10 4.97
N TRP A 67 6.39 14.91 4.96
CA TRP A 67 6.87 13.79 5.77
C TRP A 67 8.25 13.32 5.35
N ARG A 68 8.51 13.27 4.03
CA ARG A 68 9.84 12.92 3.50
C ARG A 68 10.92 13.95 3.84
N GLN A 69 10.56 15.23 3.87
CA GLN A 69 11.48 16.29 4.32
C GLN A 69 11.74 16.20 5.82
N GLU A 70 10.70 15.97 6.62
CA GLU A 70 10.82 15.81 8.08
C GLU A 70 11.59 14.55 8.49
N SER A 71 11.63 13.53 7.64
CA SER A 71 12.44 12.32 7.84
C SER A 71 13.92 12.52 7.49
N ILE A 72 14.33 13.70 7.05
CA ILE A 72 15.74 14.03 6.77
C ILE A 72 16.16 15.12 7.76
N SER A 73 17.00 14.76 8.73
CA SER A 73 17.64 15.68 9.65
C SER A 73 19.09 15.93 9.20
N LEU A 74 19.49 17.20 9.12
CA LEU A 74 20.87 17.57 8.79
C LEU A 74 21.85 17.24 9.93
N THR A 75 21.35 17.10 11.16
CA THR A 75 22.16 16.84 12.36
C THR A 75 22.08 15.39 12.84
N GLU A 76 20.92 14.76 12.70
CA GLU A 76 20.65 13.40 13.21
C GLU A 76 20.56 12.34 12.11
N GLY A 77 20.64 12.74 10.83
CA GLY A 77 20.50 11.84 9.69
C GLY A 77 19.03 11.51 9.37
N LEU A 78 18.78 10.30 8.87
CA LEU A 78 17.46 9.85 8.42
C LEU A 78 16.58 9.48 9.63
N ASN A 79 15.57 10.30 9.92
CA ASN A 79 14.57 10.08 10.96
C ASN A 79 13.40 9.25 10.38
N GLN A 80 13.69 7.97 10.14
CA GLN A 80 12.82 7.00 9.48
C GLN A 80 11.65 6.53 10.36
N ASP A 81 11.81 6.61 11.67
CA ASP A 81 10.80 6.34 12.68
C ASP A 81 9.57 7.24 12.49
N LYS A 82 9.76 8.57 12.43
CA LYS A 82 8.64 9.51 12.20
C LYS A 82 7.95 9.31 10.86
N LEU A 83 8.67 8.82 9.84
CA LEU A 83 8.07 8.52 8.56
C LEU A 83 7.13 7.32 8.69
N LEU A 84 7.61 6.24 9.30
CA LEU A 84 6.81 5.02 9.50
C LEU A 84 5.61 5.26 10.41
N ASP A 85 5.75 6.01 11.50
CA ASP A 85 4.62 6.32 12.38
C ASP A 85 3.49 7.02 11.63
N LYS A 86 3.84 8.01 10.79
CA LYS A 86 2.85 8.72 9.96
C LYS A 86 2.28 7.80 8.89
N PHE A 87 3.13 7.00 8.26
CA PHE A 87 2.72 6.05 7.23
C PHE A 87 1.71 5.04 7.78
N PHE A 88 2.02 4.38 8.90
CA PHE A 88 1.12 3.45 9.56
C PHE A 88 -0.20 4.10 9.95
N LYS A 89 -0.14 5.27 10.60
CA LYS A 89 -1.34 5.95 11.10
C LYS A 89 -2.30 6.40 9.99
N PHE A 90 -1.76 6.93 8.90
CA PHE A 90 -2.55 7.64 7.90
C PHE A 90 -2.69 6.91 6.57
N CYS A 91 -1.76 6.02 6.22
CA CYS A 91 -1.72 5.36 4.92
C CYS A 91 -2.11 3.89 5.02
N VAL A 92 -1.86 3.21 6.14
CA VAL A 92 -2.11 1.77 6.24
C VAL A 92 -3.48 1.51 6.89
N LYS A 93 -4.28 0.66 6.25
CA LYS A 93 -5.53 0.15 6.79
C LYS A 93 -5.56 -1.38 6.68
N PRO A 94 -5.87 -2.09 7.78
CA PRO A 94 -5.97 -3.55 7.72
C PRO A 94 -7.15 -3.98 6.85
N VAL A 95 -7.00 -5.10 6.14
CA VAL A 95 -8.04 -5.70 5.30
C VAL A 95 -8.29 -7.11 5.82
N GLU A 96 -9.54 -7.41 6.19
CA GLU A 96 -9.95 -8.73 6.71
C GLU A 96 -9.29 -9.12 8.06
N HIS A 97 -8.62 -8.19 8.74
CA HIS A 97 -8.11 -8.35 10.10
C HIS A 97 -8.16 -7.05 10.90
N THR A 98 -7.82 -7.11 12.19
CA THR A 98 -7.81 -5.95 13.10
C THR A 98 -6.41 -5.51 13.51
N PHE A 99 -5.37 -6.24 13.11
CA PHE A 99 -3.99 -5.90 13.42
C PHE A 99 -3.56 -4.58 12.75
N GLU A 100 -3.23 -3.57 13.56
CA GLU A 100 -2.72 -2.28 13.11
C GLU A 100 -1.19 -2.23 13.32
N PRO A 101 -0.39 -2.09 12.25
CA PRO A 101 1.06 -2.06 12.38
C PRO A 101 1.50 -0.73 13.00
N THR A 102 2.45 -0.80 13.92
CA THR A 102 3.20 0.33 14.49
C THR A 102 4.66 -0.12 14.65
N LEU A 103 5.60 0.82 14.81
CA LEU A 103 7.00 0.48 15.05
C LEU A 103 7.22 -0.40 16.29
N ASP A 104 6.35 -0.30 17.29
CA ASP A 104 6.46 -1.07 18.53
C ASP A 104 5.97 -2.52 18.40
N VAL A 105 5.13 -2.82 17.41
CA VAL A 105 4.46 -4.13 17.29
C VAL A 105 4.87 -4.93 16.07
N VAL A 106 5.44 -4.29 15.04
CA VAL A 106 5.96 -5.01 13.86
C VAL A 106 7.26 -5.73 14.22
N GLU A 107 7.47 -6.90 13.63
CA GLU A 107 8.72 -7.63 13.83
C GLU A 107 9.92 -6.85 13.27
N PRO A 108 11.11 -6.93 13.89
CA PRO A 108 12.27 -6.14 13.47
C PRO A 108 12.68 -6.32 12.00
N ASN A 109 12.59 -7.54 11.48
CA ASN A 109 12.82 -7.89 10.07
C ASN A 109 11.78 -7.29 9.11
N HIS A 110 10.58 -6.95 9.59
CA HIS A 110 9.53 -6.34 8.78
C HIS A 110 9.64 -4.82 8.68
N VAL A 111 10.41 -4.18 9.58
CA VAL A 111 10.59 -2.72 9.60
C VAL A 111 11.19 -2.21 8.30
N GLU A 112 12.26 -2.86 7.81
CA GLU A 112 12.93 -2.48 6.57
C GLU A 112 12.01 -2.62 5.35
N VAL A 113 11.20 -3.68 5.33
CA VAL A 113 10.22 -3.91 4.27
C VAL A 113 9.14 -2.83 4.27
N TRP A 114 8.64 -2.45 5.45
CA TRP A 114 7.70 -1.33 5.58
C TRP A 114 8.31 0.00 5.15
N LEU A 115 9.57 0.27 5.51
CA LEU A 115 10.29 1.46 5.07
C LEU A 115 10.41 1.52 3.55
N TYR A 116 10.73 0.39 2.92
CA TYR A 116 10.80 0.28 1.48
C TYR A 116 9.46 0.62 0.82
N ILE A 117 8.36 -0.01 1.28
CA ILE A 117 7.01 0.26 0.78
C ILE A 117 6.64 1.73 0.97
N ALA A 118 6.85 2.28 2.17
CA ALA A 118 6.49 3.66 2.48
C ALA A 118 7.19 4.65 1.53
N ASN A 119 8.49 4.46 1.28
CA ASN A 119 9.26 5.33 0.40
C ASN A 119 8.78 5.26 -1.05
N ARG A 120 8.45 4.06 -1.55
CA ARG A 120 7.95 3.87 -2.92
C ARG A 120 6.53 4.42 -3.07
N PHE A 121 5.65 4.09 -2.14
CA PHE A 121 4.25 4.52 -2.19
C PHE A 121 4.11 6.04 -2.15
N LEU A 122 4.85 6.71 -1.27
CA LEU A 122 4.81 8.17 -1.11
C LEU A 122 5.43 8.94 -2.30
N LYS A 123 6.05 8.23 -3.24
CA LYS A 123 6.57 8.78 -4.50
C LYS A 123 5.76 8.36 -5.73
N TRP A 124 4.68 7.58 -5.55
CA TRP A 124 3.96 6.91 -6.64
C TRP A 124 4.81 5.93 -7.45
N GLU A 125 5.82 5.34 -6.81
CA GLU A 125 6.75 4.41 -7.45
C GLU A 125 6.46 2.98 -6.98
N LEU A 126 5.20 2.60 -6.73
CA LEU A 126 4.88 1.27 -6.17
C LEU A 126 4.98 0.11 -7.20
N GLU A 127 5.17 0.43 -8.49
CA GLU A 127 5.31 -0.51 -9.61
C GLU A 127 6.70 -1.12 -9.75
#